data_AF-A0A6L2J888-F1
#
_entry.id   AF-A0A6L2J888-F1
#
_cell.length_a   1.000
_cell.length_b   1.000
_cell.length_c   1.000
_cell.angle_alpha   90.00
_cell.angle_beta   90.00
_cell.angle_gamma   90.00
#
_symmetry.space_group_name_H-M   'P 1'
#
loop_
_entity.id
_entity.type
_entity.pdbx_description
1 polymer ?
#
loop_
_entity_poly.entity_id
_entity_poly.type
_entity_poly.pdbx_seq_one_letter_code
_entity_poly.pdbx_strand_id
1 'polypeptide(L)'
;MEKAQKEQEANIDLINTWDDIQARIDADYQLAQRLGSSNDVIPLAVRTLIISWKINKEGKKSYCQIIRIGGKKQMYLIFSHMLRSFDREDLEDLYKLVKAKYGSTRPKEDLDLVLWNDLKNMFKPHVEDTIWRRQYGYKVLEWKLYDSCGVHTLRLRSMQIYMLVKKKYPFTPPILTMILNKKLKADHQLNVLSAS
;
A
#
# COMPACT_ATOMS: atom_id res chain seq x y z
N MET A 1 5.51 25.38 -32.60
CA MET A 1 4.48 24.41 -33.02
C MET A 1 5.01 22.99 -32.90
N GLU A 2 6.14 22.67 -33.54
CA GLU A 2 6.76 21.32 -33.55
C GLU A 2 7.12 20.76 -32.15
N LYS A 3 7.61 21.61 -31.24
CA LYS A 3 7.93 21.20 -29.86
C LYS A 3 6.69 20.73 -29.07
N ALA A 4 5.57 21.43 -29.23
CA ALA A 4 4.33 21.09 -28.55
C ALA A 4 3.74 19.77 -29.08
N GLN A 5 3.90 19.52 -30.38
CA GLN A 5 3.47 18.27 -31.02
C GLN A 5 4.32 17.08 -30.54
N LYS A 6 5.65 17.22 -30.48
CA LYS A 6 6.55 16.19 -29.92
C LYS A 6 6.26 15.89 -28.44
N GLU A 7 5.94 16.91 -27.64
CA GLU A 7 5.51 16.73 -26.25
C GLU A 7 4.16 16.00 -26.15
N GLN A 8 3.22 16.28 -27.05
CA GLN A 8 1.92 15.60 -27.08
C GLN A 8 2.03 14.14 -27.51
N GLU A 9 2.85 13.84 -28.52
CA GLU A 9 3.15 12.48 -28.97
C GLU A 9 3.86 11.68 -27.87
N ALA A 10 4.86 12.27 -27.19
CA ALA A 10 5.52 11.63 -26.05
C ALA A 10 4.56 11.37 -24.89
N ASN A 11 3.61 12.27 -24.62
CA ASN A 11 2.60 12.06 -23.58
C ASN A 11 1.64 10.92 -23.93
N ILE A 12 1.24 10.78 -25.21
CA ILE A 12 0.40 9.67 -25.67
C ILE A 12 1.14 8.34 -25.55
N ASP A 13 2.40 8.30 -25.97
CA ASP A 13 3.25 7.12 -25.89
C ASP A 13 3.45 6.66 -24.43
N LEU A 14 3.63 7.62 -23.52
CA LEU A 14 3.71 7.37 -22.08
C LEU A 14 2.39 6.85 -21.47
N ILE A 15 1.23 7.33 -21.96
CA ILE A 15 -0.09 6.83 -21.52
C ILE A 15 -0.30 5.40 -21.98
N ASN A 16 -0.01 5.09 -23.24
CA ASN A 16 -0.11 3.72 -23.78
C ASN A 16 0.82 2.77 -23.03
N THR A 17 2.05 3.22 -22.76
CA THR A 17 3.01 2.49 -21.94
C THR A 17 2.45 2.20 -20.54
N TRP A 18 1.74 3.16 -19.93
CA TRP A 18 1.11 2.96 -18.62
C TRP A 18 -0.02 1.93 -18.65
N ASP A 19 -0.86 1.96 -19.67
CA ASP A 19 -1.95 0.99 -19.81
C ASP A 19 -1.40 -0.43 -20.03
N ASP A 20 -0.32 -0.58 -20.81
CA ASP A 20 0.39 -1.86 -20.99
C ASP A 20 1.02 -2.37 -19.69
N ILE A 21 1.62 -1.47 -18.91
CA ILE A 21 2.18 -1.79 -17.58
C ILE A 21 1.05 -2.23 -16.64
N GLN A 22 -0.06 -1.52 -16.64
CA GLN A 22 -1.20 -1.83 -15.80
C GLN A 22 -1.77 -3.21 -16.16
N ALA A 23 -1.86 -3.53 -17.45
CA ALA A 23 -2.28 -4.86 -17.92
C ALA A 23 -1.34 -5.96 -17.45
N ARG A 24 -0.01 -5.73 -17.46
CA ARG A 24 0.99 -6.69 -16.94
C ARG A 24 0.87 -6.88 -15.43
N ILE A 25 0.73 -5.79 -14.67
CA ILE A 25 0.52 -5.84 -13.21
C ILE A 25 -0.76 -6.60 -12.89
N ASP A 26 -1.85 -6.35 -13.62
CA ASP A 26 -3.12 -7.02 -13.43
C ASP A 26 -3.02 -8.52 -13.77
N ALA A 27 -2.32 -8.88 -14.85
CA ALA A 27 -2.07 -10.28 -15.23
C ALA A 27 -1.23 -11.02 -14.18
N ASP A 28 -0.14 -10.40 -13.69
CA ASP A 28 0.70 -10.96 -12.63
C ASP A 28 -0.09 -11.14 -11.32
N TYR A 29 -0.96 -10.19 -10.98
CA TYR A 29 -1.83 -10.30 -9.81
C TYR A 29 -2.84 -11.44 -9.96
N GLN A 30 -3.47 -11.59 -11.12
CA GLN A 30 -4.38 -12.70 -11.39
C GLN A 30 -3.66 -14.05 -11.37
N LEU A 31 -2.43 -14.11 -11.88
CA LEU A 31 -1.59 -15.31 -11.82
C LEU A 31 -1.26 -15.68 -10.37
N ALA A 32 -0.88 -14.70 -9.54
CA ALA A 32 -0.62 -14.91 -8.12
C ALA A 32 -1.86 -15.43 -7.37
N GLN A 33 -3.05 -14.90 -7.66
CA GLN A 33 -4.30 -15.40 -7.08
C GLN A 33 -4.58 -16.87 -7.48
N ARG A 34 -4.38 -17.21 -8.75
CA ARG A 34 -4.58 -18.59 -9.25
C ARG A 34 -3.60 -19.56 -8.61
N LEU A 35 -2.32 -19.21 -8.52
CA LEU A 35 -1.30 -20.04 -7.88
C LEU A 35 -1.51 -20.17 -6.37
N GLY A 36 -1.98 -19.11 -5.70
CA GLY A 36 -2.31 -19.13 -4.27
C GLY A 36 -3.57 -19.92 -3.92
N SER A 37 -4.41 -20.26 -4.91
CA SER A 37 -5.65 -21.03 -4.72
C SER A 37 -5.46 -22.55 -4.84
N SER A 38 -4.25 -23.03 -5.19
CA SER A 38 -4.01 -24.45 -5.48
C SER A 38 -3.39 -25.27 -4.32
N ASN A 39 -3.14 -24.67 -3.16
CA ASN A 39 -2.64 -25.40 -1.99
C ASN A 39 -3.64 -25.29 -0.82
N ASP A 40 -4.23 -26.43 -0.49
CA ASP A 40 -4.92 -26.81 0.75
C ASP A 40 -5.90 -25.81 1.38
N VAL A 41 -7.16 -26.23 1.46
CA VAL A 41 -8.18 -25.64 2.34
C VAL A 41 -7.75 -25.84 3.80
N ILE A 42 -6.87 -24.96 4.27
CA ILE A 42 -6.65 -24.71 5.68
C ILE A 42 -7.93 -24.05 6.19
N PRO A 43 -8.47 -24.40 7.39
CA PRO A 43 -9.58 -23.64 7.96
C PRO A 43 -9.12 -22.20 8.11
N LEU A 44 -9.66 -21.32 7.26
CA LEU A 44 -9.51 -19.88 7.35
C LEU A 44 -9.91 -19.51 8.77
N ALA A 45 -8.93 -19.25 9.66
CA ALA A 45 -9.21 -18.68 10.97
C ALA A 45 -10.18 -17.52 10.73
N VAL A 46 -11.43 -17.65 11.22
CA VAL A 46 -12.54 -16.75 10.90
C VAL A 46 -12.03 -15.33 11.02
N ARG A 47 -11.81 -14.67 9.88
CA ARG A 47 -11.23 -13.33 9.86
C ARG A 47 -12.31 -12.41 10.37
N THR A 48 -12.06 -11.82 11.54
CA THR A 48 -13.05 -11.02 12.25
C THR A 48 -12.88 -9.54 11.93
N LEU A 49 -13.98 -8.84 11.69
CA LEU A 49 -14.00 -7.41 11.37
C LEU A 49 -13.19 -6.57 12.37
N ILE A 50 -12.49 -5.57 11.86
CA ILE A 50 -11.79 -4.57 12.68
C ILE A 50 -12.84 -3.58 13.21
N ILE A 51 -13.00 -3.52 14.54
CA ILE A 51 -13.99 -2.65 15.18
C ILE A 51 -13.39 -1.42 15.82
N SER A 52 -12.08 -1.45 16.11
CA SER A 52 -11.41 -0.31 16.71
C SER A 52 -9.90 -0.40 16.52
N TRP A 53 -9.24 0.72 16.68
CA TRP A 53 -7.79 0.84 16.70
C TRP A 53 -7.38 1.93 17.67
N LYS A 54 -6.16 1.82 18.21
CA LYS A 54 -5.57 2.88 19.03
C LYS A 54 -4.05 2.82 18.97
N ILE A 55 -3.39 3.92 19.31
CA ILE A 55 -1.95 3.93 19.53
C ILE A 55 -1.67 3.64 21.01
N ASN A 56 -0.83 2.66 21.27
CA ASN A 56 -0.27 2.39 22.59
C ASN A 56 1.20 2.78 22.62
N LYS A 57 1.67 3.25 23.78
CA LYS A 57 3.09 3.55 24.01
C LYS A 57 3.62 2.59 25.06
N GLU A 58 4.68 1.87 24.74
CA GLU A 58 5.42 1.03 25.69
C GLU A 58 6.89 1.44 25.64
N GLY A 59 7.35 2.08 26.72
CA GLY A 59 8.66 2.71 26.75
C GLY A 59 8.82 3.76 25.65
N LYS A 60 9.86 3.60 24.82
CA LYS A 60 10.16 4.50 23.69
C LYS A 60 9.45 4.11 22.39
N LYS A 61 8.68 3.02 22.37
CA LYS A 61 8.02 2.50 21.17
C LYS A 61 6.54 2.83 21.20
N SER A 62 6.02 3.24 20.05
CA SER A 62 4.58 3.40 19.83
C SER A 62 4.10 2.29 18.89
N TYR A 63 2.99 1.66 19.23
CA TYR A 63 2.40 0.56 18.48
C TYR A 63 0.97 0.92 18.09
N CYS A 64 0.59 0.57 16.87
CA CYS A 64 -0.81 0.57 16.50
C CYS A 64 -1.43 -0.76 16.96
N GLN A 65 -2.37 -0.67 17.89
CA GLN A 65 -3.17 -1.79 18.36
C GLN A 65 -4.47 -1.87 17.56
N ILE A 66 -4.68 -3.00 16.89
CA ILE A 66 -5.88 -3.35 16.15
C ILE A 66 -6.77 -4.22 17.03
N ILE A 67 -8.06 -3.89 17.10
CA ILE A 67 -9.07 -4.58 17.91
C ILE A 67 -10.13 -5.14 16.97
N ARG A 68 -10.30 -6.46 17.00
CA ARG A 68 -11.27 -7.17 16.17
C ARG A 68 -12.48 -7.65 16.97
N ILE A 69 -13.55 -8.02 16.27
CA ILE A 69 -14.71 -8.71 16.88
C ILE A 69 -14.23 -9.92 17.68
N GLY A 70 -14.86 -10.15 18.83
CA GLY A 70 -14.45 -11.18 19.80
C GLY A 70 -13.34 -10.72 20.75
N GLY A 71 -12.91 -9.47 20.68
CA GLY A 71 -11.95 -8.88 21.63
C GLY A 71 -10.49 -9.21 21.35
N LYS A 72 -10.18 -9.90 20.23
CA LYS A 72 -8.80 -10.17 19.80
C LYS A 72 -8.07 -8.84 19.54
N LYS A 73 -6.89 -8.71 20.13
CA LYS A 73 -6.02 -7.53 20.02
C LYS A 73 -4.69 -7.93 19.41
N GLN A 74 -4.20 -7.13 18.46
CA GLN A 74 -2.89 -7.33 17.85
C GLN A 74 -2.15 -6.00 17.73
N MET A 75 -0.84 -6.00 18.03
CA MET A 75 -0.01 -4.80 18.02
C MET A 75 0.97 -4.81 16.86
N TYR A 76 1.13 -3.68 16.19
CA TYR A 76 2.02 -3.52 15.05
C TYR A 76 2.89 -2.28 15.24
N LEU A 77 4.21 -2.48 15.07
CA LEU A 77 5.19 -1.40 15.18
C LEU A 77 5.27 -0.57 13.90
N ILE A 78 5.14 -1.21 12.73
CA ILE A 78 5.22 -0.56 11.41
C ILE A 78 4.08 -1.03 10.51
N PHE A 79 3.63 -0.14 9.62
CA PHE A 79 2.47 -0.39 8.76
C PHE A 79 2.67 -1.61 7.83
N SER A 80 3.88 -1.83 7.31
CA SER A 80 4.18 -3.01 6.49
C SER A 80 4.00 -4.35 7.22
N HIS A 81 4.11 -4.40 8.55
CA HIS A 81 3.78 -5.60 9.31
C HIS A 81 2.27 -5.87 9.35
N MET A 82 1.44 -4.82 9.30
CA MET A 82 -0.01 -4.99 9.17
C MET A 82 -0.34 -5.64 7.83
N LEU A 83 0.25 -5.15 6.74
CA LEU A 83 -0.01 -5.64 5.37
C LEU A 83 0.23 -7.14 5.21
N ARG A 84 1.18 -7.72 5.96
CA ARG A 84 1.44 -9.17 5.98
C ARG A 84 0.33 -10.00 6.61
N SER A 85 -0.50 -9.38 7.45
CA SER A 85 -1.56 -10.06 8.21
C SER A 85 -2.96 -9.59 7.84
N PHE A 86 -3.06 -8.59 6.97
CA PHE A 86 -4.30 -7.98 6.56
C PHE A 86 -4.69 -8.53 5.20
N ASP A 87 -6.00 -8.54 4.97
CA ASP A 87 -6.56 -8.58 3.62
C ASP A 87 -7.08 -7.21 3.19
N ARG A 88 -7.76 -7.18 2.05
CA ARG A 88 -8.29 -5.97 1.46
C ARG A 88 -9.37 -5.33 2.34
N GLU A 89 -10.23 -6.14 2.94
CA GLU A 89 -11.34 -5.69 3.78
C GLU A 89 -10.83 -5.09 5.09
N ASP A 90 -9.81 -5.71 5.70
CA ASP A 90 -9.14 -5.17 6.88
C ASP A 90 -8.60 -3.75 6.66
N LEU A 91 -7.98 -3.49 5.50
CA LEU A 91 -7.49 -2.15 5.17
C LEU A 91 -8.64 -1.15 4.96
N GLU A 92 -9.75 -1.60 4.38
CA GLU A 92 -10.93 -0.76 4.19
C GLU A 92 -11.59 -0.41 5.51
N ASP A 93 -11.74 -1.35 6.42
CA ASP A 93 -12.28 -1.13 7.76
C ASP A 93 -11.38 -0.21 8.59
N LEU A 94 -10.06 -0.46 8.57
CA LEU A 94 -9.11 0.43 9.22
C LEU A 94 -9.19 1.86 8.65
N TYR A 95 -9.29 1.99 7.31
CA TYR A 95 -9.44 3.30 6.68
C TYR A 95 -10.74 4.01 7.09
N LYS A 96 -11.87 3.30 7.13
CA LYS A 96 -13.15 3.86 7.61
C LYS A 96 -13.03 4.36 9.05
N LEU A 97 -12.40 3.59 9.94
CA LEU A 97 -12.23 3.96 11.34
C LEU A 97 -11.30 5.17 11.52
N VAL A 98 -10.15 5.19 10.84
CA VAL A 98 -9.20 6.32 10.88
C VAL A 98 -9.85 7.57 10.32
N LYS A 99 -10.59 7.45 9.21
CA LYS A 99 -11.34 8.55 8.60
C LYS A 99 -12.48 9.01 9.51
N ALA A 100 -13.17 8.14 10.23
CA ALA A 100 -14.21 8.54 11.18
C ALA A 100 -13.62 9.32 12.36
N LYS A 101 -12.45 8.91 12.87
CA LYS A 101 -11.77 9.58 13.99
C LYS A 101 -11.26 10.98 13.62
N TYR A 102 -10.68 11.13 12.44
CA TYR A 102 -9.98 12.36 12.06
C TYR A 102 -10.69 13.18 10.99
N GLY A 103 -11.51 12.57 10.14
CA GLY A 103 -12.08 13.23 8.97
C GLY A 103 -10.98 13.85 8.11
N SER A 104 -11.04 15.17 7.97
CA SER A 104 -10.03 16.00 7.31
C SER A 104 -9.06 16.68 8.30
N THR A 105 -9.26 16.51 9.60
CA THR A 105 -8.45 17.11 10.66
C THR A 105 -7.15 16.34 10.83
N ARG A 106 -6.03 17.05 10.71
CA ARG A 106 -4.70 16.46 10.86
C ARG A 106 -4.47 15.99 12.32
N PRO A 107 -4.08 14.72 12.55
CA PRO A 107 -3.69 14.25 13.88
C PRO A 107 -2.48 15.01 14.44
N LYS A 108 -2.41 15.14 15.77
CA LYS A 108 -1.29 15.80 16.48
C LYS A 108 -0.18 14.83 16.88
N GLU A 109 -0.49 13.56 17.11
CA GLU A 109 0.49 12.54 17.49
C GLU A 109 1.21 11.99 16.25
N ASP A 110 2.53 11.78 16.37
CA ASP A 110 3.37 11.40 15.23
C ASP A 110 2.91 10.10 14.56
N LEU A 111 2.61 9.06 15.33
CA LEU A 111 2.20 7.77 14.76
C LEU A 111 0.78 7.81 14.18
N ASP A 112 -0.16 8.49 14.84
CA ASP A 112 -1.50 8.72 14.27
C ASP A 112 -1.40 9.51 12.95
N LEU A 113 -0.52 10.51 12.90
CA LEU A 113 -0.27 11.30 11.69
C LEU A 113 0.30 10.45 10.56
N VAL A 114 1.30 9.60 10.84
CA VAL A 114 1.89 8.69 9.86
C VAL A 114 0.82 7.74 9.31
N LEU A 115 0.09 7.05 10.20
CA LEU A 115 -0.95 6.09 9.80
C LEU A 115 -2.06 6.76 8.99
N TRP A 116 -2.55 7.92 9.44
CA TRP A 116 -3.57 8.69 8.75
C TRP A 116 -3.10 9.12 7.35
N ASN A 117 -1.86 9.62 7.24
CA ASN A 117 -1.31 10.07 5.97
C ASN A 117 -1.11 8.90 4.99
N ASP A 118 -0.58 7.76 5.46
CA ASP A 118 -0.37 6.57 4.63
C ASP A 118 -1.70 6.03 4.09
N LEU A 119 -2.71 5.88 4.94
CA LEU A 119 -4.05 5.43 4.53
C LEU A 119 -4.75 6.45 3.62
N LYS A 120 -4.65 7.75 3.92
CA LYS A 120 -5.22 8.81 3.08
C LYS A 120 -4.62 8.74 1.66
N ASN A 121 -3.29 8.71 1.55
CA ASN A 121 -2.61 8.68 0.25
C ASN A 121 -2.91 7.40 -0.52
N MET A 122 -3.02 6.27 0.18
CA MET A 122 -3.34 4.99 -0.43
C MET A 122 -4.78 4.96 -0.99
N PHE A 123 -5.79 5.40 -0.22
CA PHE A 123 -7.20 5.31 -0.63
C PHE A 123 -7.71 6.52 -1.44
N LYS A 124 -7.17 7.72 -1.19
CA LYS A 124 -7.56 8.97 -1.84
C LYS A 124 -6.32 9.80 -2.22
N PRO A 125 -5.51 9.34 -3.18
CA PRO A 125 -4.37 10.12 -3.65
C PRO A 125 -4.87 11.42 -4.27
N HIS A 126 -4.24 12.54 -3.92
CA HIS A 126 -4.58 13.86 -4.46
C HIS A 126 -3.33 14.56 -4.99
N VAL A 127 -3.33 15.04 -6.24
CA VAL A 127 -2.13 15.60 -6.90
C VAL A 127 -1.43 16.71 -6.10
N GLU A 128 -2.18 17.44 -5.27
CA GLU A 128 -1.64 18.51 -4.42
C GLU A 128 -1.00 18.01 -3.10
N ASP A 129 -1.20 16.75 -2.70
CA ASP A 129 -0.52 16.24 -1.51
C ASP A 129 1.00 16.24 -1.73
N THR A 130 1.75 16.57 -0.68
CA THR A 130 3.21 16.78 -0.74
C THR A 130 3.97 15.60 -1.34
N ILE A 131 3.48 14.37 -1.10
CA ILE A 131 4.06 13.12 -1.63
C ILE A 131 3.99 13.02 -3.15
N TRP A 132 3.00 13.66 -3.78
CA TRP A 132 2.81 13.63 -5.23
C TRP A 132 3.41 14.87 -5.90
N ARG A 133 3.48 16.02 -5.23
CA ARG A 133 4.10 17.23 -5.80
C ARG A 133 5.63 17.17 -5.90
N ARG A 134 6.30 16.51 -4.95
CA ARG A 134 7.77 16.57 -4.79
C ARG A 134 8.47 15.30 -5.26
N GLN A 135 8.11 14.82 -6.44
CA GLN A 135 8.67 13.59 -7.02
C GLN A 135 10.07 13.78 -7.62
N TYR A 136 10.48 15.01 -7.94
CA TYR A 136 11.83 15.31 -8.43
C TYR A 136 12.88 14.95 -7.37
N GLY A 137 13.74 13.97 -7.69
CA GLY A 137 14.78 13.45 -6.79
C GLY A 137 14.40 12.18 -6.05
N TYR A 138 13.20 11.62 -6.26
CA TYR A 138 12.88 10.30 -5.73
C TYR A 138 13.81 9.24 -6.33
N LYS A 139 14.42 8.46 -5.44
CA LYS A 139 15.17 7.26 -5.80
C LYS A 139 14.42 6.06 -5.30
N VAL A 140 13.80 5.32 -6.23
CA VAL A 140 13.16 4.04 -5.94
C VAL A 140 14.26 3.06 -5.55
N LEU A 141 14.14 2.44 -4.38
CA LEU A 141 15.07 1.44 -3.87
C LEU A 141 14.48 0.04 -4.04
N GLU A 142 13.19 -0.12 -3.77
CA GLU A 142 12.50 -1.41 -3.81
C GLU A 142 11.03 -1.23 -4.21
N TRP A 143 10.51 -2.20 -4.96
CA TRP A 143 9.09 -2.34 -5.27
C TRP A 143 8.62 -3.74 -4.85
N LYS A 144 7.63 -3.80 -3.96
CA LYS A 144 7.06 -5.03 -3.41
C LYS A 144 5.55 -5.09 -3.56
N LEU A 145 4.98 -6.28 -3.70
CA LEU A 145 3.54 -6.56 -3.64
C LEU A 145 3.24 -7.42 -2.41
N TYR A 146 2.31 -6.96 -1.58
CA TYR A 146 1.61 -7.74 -0.56
C TYR A 146 0.34 -8.29 -1.20
N ASP A 147 0.38 -9.56 -1.59
CA ASP A 147 -0.69 -10.22 -2.35
C ASP A 147 -1.98 -10.38 -1.51
N SER A 148 -1.86 -10.69 -0.22
CA SER A 148 -2.98 -10.92 0.70
C SER A 148 -3.95 -9.74 0.77
N CYS A 149 -3.45 -8.51 0.68
CA CYS A 149 -4.24 -7.29 0.76
C CYS A 149 -4.23 -6.44 -0.52
N GLY A 150 -3.56 -6.91 -1.58
CA GLY A 150 -3.48 -6.20 -2.86
C GLY A 150 -2.80 -4.83 -2.75
N VAL A 151 -1.67 -4.76 -2.03
CA VAL A 151 -0.93 -3.50 -1.82
C VAL A 151 0.47 -3.57 -2.42
N HIS A 152 0.75 -2.70 -3.38
CA HIS A 152 2.11 -2.38 -3.80
C HIS A 152 2.77 -1.42 -2.81
N THR A 153 4.05 -1.63 -2.55
CA THR A 153 4.88 -0.72 -1.77
C THR A 153 6.11 -0.30 -2.54
N LEU A 154 6.37 1.01 -2.55
CA LEU A 154 7.57 1.60 -3.09
C LEU A 154 8.41 2.15 -1.96
N ARG A 155 9.55 1.51 -1.69
CA ARG A 155 10.55 2.07 -0.79
C ARG A 155 11.38 3.07 -1.56
N LEU A 156 11.29 4.33 -1.18
CA LEU A 156 12.15 5.40 -1.63
C LEU A 156 13.28 5.62 -0.62
N ARG A 157 14.28 6.44 -0.95
CA ARG A 157 15.39 6.76 -0.03
C ARG A 157 14.92 7.41 1.28
N SER A 158 13.86 8.22 1.24
CA SER A 158 13.39 9.04 2.37
C SER A 158 12.01 8.64 2.90
N MET A 159 11.25 7.81 2.20
CA MET A 159 9.88 7.47 2.55
C MET A 159 9.44 6.15 1.92
N GLN A 160 8.26 5.67 2.32
CA GLN A 160 7.60 4.52 1.72
C GLN A 160 6.21 4.92 1.24
N ILE A 161 5.85 4.52 0.01
CA ILE A 161 4.53 4.78 -0.58
C ILE A 161 3.76 3.46 -0.62
N TYR A 162 2.50 3.49 -0.18
CA TYR A 162 1.58 2.36 -0.20
C TYR A 162 0.47 2.61 -1.23
N MET A 163 0.23 1.63 -2.09
CA MET A 163 -0.61 1.78 -3.27
C MET A 163 -1.47 0.54 -3.47
N LEU A 164 -2.74 0.73 -3.73
CA LEU A 164 -3.67 -0.37 -4.02
C LEU A 164 -3.47 -0.84 -5.46
N VAL A 165 -3.52 -2.15 -5.65
CA VAL A 165 -3.62 -2.76 -6.98
C VAL A 165 -4.85 -2.18 -7.71
N LYS A 166 -4.75 -2.01 -9.04
CA LYS A 166 -5.82 -1.46 -9.90
C LYS A 166 -6.26 -0.02 -9.59
N LYS A 167 -5.46 0.76 -8.85
CA LYS A 167 -5.73 2.18 -8.60
C LYS A 167 -4.67 3.05 -9.27
N LYS A 168 -5.11 4.09 -10.00
CA LYS A 168 -4.22 5.08 -10.61
C LYS A 168 -3.68 6.04 -9.55
N TYR A 169 -2.40 6.36 -9.65
CA TYR A 169 -1.68 7.29 -8.75
C TYR A 169 -0.98 8.37 -9.59
N PRO A 170 -0.83 9.60 -9.06
CA PRO A 170 -0.33 10.75 -9.81
C PRO A 170 1.20 10.75 -9.91
N PHE A 171 1.80 9.64 -10.36
CA PHE A 171 3.23 9.58 -10.61
C PHE A 171 3.61 10.34 -11.88
N THR A 172 4.80 10.95 -11.88
CA THR A 172 5.36 11.51 -13.09
C THR A 172 5.98 10.40 -13.96
N PRO A 173 6.00 10.56 -15.30
CA PRO A 173 6.60 9.57 -16.19
C PRO A 173 8.02 9.13 -15.82
N PRO A 174 8.95 10.02 -15.41
CA PRO A 174 10.28 9.60 -14.96
C PRO A 174 10.26 8.63 -13.78
N ILE A 175 9.36 8.84 -12.81
CA ILE A 175 9.24 7.94 -11.65
C ILE A 175 8.67 6.59 -12.05
N LEU A 176 7.71 6.57 -12.96
CA LEU A 176 7.16 5.32 -13.49
C LEU A 176 8.26 4.46 -14.13
N THR A 177 9.09 5.05 -14.98
CA THR A 177 10.25 4.36 -15.57
C THR A 177 11.19 3.80 -14.50
N MET A 178 11.45 4.55 -13.42
CA MET A 178 12.30 4.08 -12.33
C MET A 178 11.69 2.89 -11.56
N ILE A 179 10.37 2.88 -11.35
CA ILE A 179 9.66 1.78 -10.68
C ILE A 179 9.81 0.49 -11.49
N LEU A 180 9.55 0.55 -12.80
CA LEU A 180 9.63 -0.59 -13.71
C LEU A 180 11.02 -1.22 -13.73
N ASN A 181 12.06 -0.39 -13.69
CA ASN A 181 13.45 -0.84 -13.67
C ASN A 181 13.83 -1.62 -12.39
N LYS A 182 13.06 -1.52 -11.30
CA LYS A 182 13.38 -2.21 -10.03
C LYS A 182 12.98 -3.68 -9.96
N LYS A 183 12.17 -4.16 -10.91
CA LYS A 183 11.50 -5.48 -10.89
C LYS A 183 10.61 -5.66 -9.65
N LEU A 184 9.37 -6.07 -9.86
CA LEU A 184 8.44 -6.32 -8.76
C LEU A 184 8.88 -7.55 -7.97
N LYS A 185 8.87 -7.47 -6.63
CA LYS A 185 9.02 -8.61 -5.73
C LYS A 185 7.69 -8.93 -5.06
N ALA A 186 7.30 -10.19 -5.00
CA ALA A 186 6.17 -10.61 -4.18
C ALA A 186 6.65 -10.93 -2.75
N ASP A 187 5.97 -10.41 -1.73
CA ASP A 187 6.14 -10.83 -0.34
C ASP A 187 4.97 -11.76 -0.01
N HIS A 188 5.16 -13.06 -0.29
CA HIS A 188 4.22 -14.11 0.10
C HIS A 188 4.34 -14.37 1.60
N GLN A 189 3.23 -14.71 2.27
CA GLN A 189 3.29 -15.17 3.66
C GLN A 189 4.19 -16.41 3.77
N LEU A 190 5.42 -16.23 4.26
CA LEU A 190 6.22 -17.33 4.78
C LEU A 190 5.62 -17.68 6.15
N ASN A 191 4.88 -18.78 6.20
CA ASN A 191 4.54 -19.46 7.46
C ASN A 191 5.85 -19.94 8.09
N VAL A 192 6.49 -19.09 8.90
CA VAL A 192 7.44 -19.57 9.89
C VAL A 192 6.61 -20.27 10.95
N LEU A 193 6.41 -21.57 10.75
CA LEU A 193 6.05 -22.47 11.83
C LEU A 193 7.16 -22.32 12.87
N SER A 194 6.89 -21.58 13.95
CA SER A 194 7.63 -21.78 15.18
C SER A 194 7.26 -23.19 15.66
N ALA A 195 8.15 -24.14 15.39
CA ALA A 195 8.15 -25.41 16.09
C ALA A 195 8.23 -25.09 17.60
N SER A 196 7.24 -25.64 18.30
CA SER A 196 7.10 -25.89 19.74
C SER A 196 8.33 -25.66 20.61
#